data_AF-A0A259GL01-F1
#
_entry.id   AF-A0A259GL01-F1
#
_cell.length_a   1.000
_cell.length_b   1.000
_cell.length_c   1.000
_cell.angle_alpha   90.00
_cell.angle_beta   90.00
_cell.angle_gamma   90.00
#
_symmetry.space_group_name_H-M   'P 1'
#
loop_
_entity.id
_entity.type
_entity.pdbx_description
1 polymer ?
#
loop_
_entity_poly.entity_id
_entity_poly.type
_entity_poly.pdbx_seq_one_letter_code
_entity_poly.pdbx_strand_id
1 'polypeptide(L)'
;MSEPHAKNSKGPFDVDRSIPLLPVAADILEEATRKVSALEPVVDAYADRRGHLQIRYDASSIGIRDIERLLDESGVGRLSNAWWRLKLAWYRFVDDNARSSVHSTGGACCNRPPTPWSGDHDVGRKE
;
A
#
# COMPACT_ATOMS: atom_id res chain seq x y z
N MET A 1 30.60 11.82 14.90
CA MET A 1 29.26 12.04 15.49
C MET A 1 28.36 12.47 14.36
N SER A 2 27.67 11.53 13.71
CA SER A 2 26.76 11.83 12.61
C SER A 2 25.34 11.87 13.18
N GLU A 3 24.67 12.99 12.92
CA GLU A 3 23.29 13.25 13.34
C GLU A 3 22.34 12.17 12.81
N PRO A 4 21.32 11.77 13.60
CA PRO A 4 20.28 10.88 13.09
C PRO A 4 19.44 11.68 12.09
N HIS A 5 19.65 11.43 10.80
CA HIS A 5 18.75 11.92 9.75
C HIS A 5 17.33 11.42 10.05
N ALA A 6 16.47 12.35 10.50
CA ALA A 6 15.05 12.13 10.59
C ALA A 6 14.55 11.69 9.20
N LYS A 7 14.12 10.44 9.08
CA LYS A 7 13.44 9.89 7.89
C LYS A 7 12.07 10.57 7.74
N ASN A 8 12.06 11.80 7.25
CA ASN A 8 10.85 12.61 7.09
C ASN A 8 10.49 12.90 5.62
N SER A 9 11.14 12.22 4.68
CA SER A 9 10.77 12.28 3.26
C SER A 9 9.75 11.19 2.98
N LYS A 10 8.47 11.54 2.95
CA LYS A 10 7.40 10.62 2.52
C LYS A 10 7.65 10.23 1.06
N GLY A 11 7.91 8.96 0.80
CA GLY A 11 8.01 8.41 -0.55
C GLY A 11 6.69 8.56 -1.32
N PRO A 12 6.73 8.55 -2.66
CA PRO A 12 5.53 8.76 -3.49
C PRO A 12 4.44 7.70 -3.29
N PHE A 13 4.80 6.53 -2.77
CA PHE A 13 3.91 5.40 -2.49
C PHE A 13 3.81 5.07 -0.99
N ASP A 14 4.34 5.91 -0.11
CA ASP A 14 4.24 5.69 1.33
C ASP A 14 2.80 5.88 1.81
N VAL A 15 2.25 4.84 2.44
CA VAL A 15 0.89 4.84 2.98
C VAL A 15 0.90 4.64 4.48
N ASP A 16 0.03 5.38 5.16
CA ASP A 16 -0.23 5.25 6.59
C ASP A 16 -1.50 4.39 6.79
N ARG A 17 -1.40 3.35 7.61
CA ARG A 17 -2.49 2.43 7.92
C ARG A 17 -2.60 2.24 9.42
N SER A 18 -3.84 2.17 9.90
CA SER A 18 -4.17 1.85 11.29
C SER A 18 -5.00 0.56 11.29
N ILE A 19 -4.41 -0.50 11.85
CA ILE A 19 -4.98 -1.85 11.87
C ILE A 19 -5.48 -2.14 13.29
N PRO A 20 -6.79 -2.29 13.50
CA PRO A 20 -7.33 -2.62 14.80
C PRO A 20 -7.11 -4.09 15.14
N LEU A 21 -6.48 -4.34 16.29
CA LEU A 21 -6.09 -5.65 16.76
C LEU A 21 -7.11 -6.21 17.76
N LEU A 22 -7.17 -7.53 17.87
CA LEU A 22 -7.80 -8.18 19.00
C LEU A 22 -6.88 -8.11 20.23
N PRO A 23 -7.42 -8.18 21.47
CA PRO A 23 -6.61 -8.30 22.66
C PRO A 23 -5.65 -9.50 22.54
N VAL A 24 -4.37 -9.25 22.77
CA VAL A 24 -3.28 -10.23 22.70
C VAL A 24 -2.27 -9.92 23.80
N ALA A 25 -1.48 -10.91 24.20
CA ALA A 25 -0.43 -10.71 25.19
C ALA A 25 0.62 -9.70 24.68
N ALA A 26 1.14 -8.88 25.59
CA ALA A 26 2.00 -7.74 25.25
C ALA A 26 3.32 -8.17 24.58
N ASP A 27 3.90 -9.28 25.03
CA ASP A 27 5.09 -9.90 24.46
C ASP A 27 4.88 -10.36 23.01
N ILE A 28 3.72 -10.97 22.72
CA ILE A 28 3.35 -11.39 21.37
C ILE A 28 3.15 -10.17 20.46
N LEU A 29 2.51 -9.11 20.98
CA LEU A 29 2.32 -7.86 20.23
C LEU A 29 3.64 -7.15 19.93
N GLU A 30 4.54 -7.10 20.91
CA GLU A 30 5.87 -6.52 20.76
C GLU A 30 6.69 -7.30 19.73
N GLU A 31 6.68 -8.64 19.80
CA GLU A 31 7.33 -9.50 18.82
C GLU A 31 6.80 -9.27 17.40
N ALA A 32 5.48 -9.27 17.24
CA ALA A 32 4.84 -9.05 15.95
C ALA A 32 5.17 -7.67 15.39
N THR A 33 5.11 -6.63 16.23
CA THR A 33 5.47 -5.26 15.85
C THR A 33 6.93 -5.20 15.41
N ARG A 34 7.84 -5.82 16.15
CA ARG A 34 9.27 -5.89 15.79
C ARG A 34 9.49 -6.59 14.46
N LYS A 35 8.80 -7.70 14.19
CA LYS A 35 8.87 -8.41 12.89
C LYS A 35 8.36 -7.53 11.75
N VAL A 36 7.26 -6.81 11.95
CA VAL A 36 6.74 -5.86 10.95
C VAL A 36 7.74 -4.74 10.70
N SER A 37 8.29 -4.11 11.75
CA SER A 37 9.28 -3.03 11.63
C SER A 37 10.61 -3.48 11.01
N ALA A 38 10.91 -4.78 11.01
CA ALA A 38 12.11 -5.33 10.39
C ALA A 38 11.99 -5.53 8.87
N LEU A 39 10.78 -5.41 8.30
CA LEU A 39 10.59 -5.44 6.87
C LEU A 39 11.19 -4.19 6.25
N GLU A 40 12.10 -4.34 5.29
CA GLU A 40 12.79 -3.21 4.64
C GLU A 40 11.82 -2.15 4.07
N PRO A 41 10.68 -2.52 3.45
CA PRO A 41 9.73 -1.53 2.91
C PRO A 41 8.84 -0.87 3.98
N VAL A 42 8.96 -1.24 5.25
CA VAL A 42 8.26 -0.60 6.37
C VAL A 42 9.11 0.56 6.89
N VAL A 43 8.54 1.76 6.82
CA VAL A 43 9.19 3.00 7.28
C VAL A 43 9.08 3.15 8.79
N ASP A 44 7.92 2.82 9.35
CA ASP A 44 7.63 2.89 10.78
C ASP A 44 6.49 1.94 11.15
N ALA A 45 6.57 1.33 12.34
CA ALA A 45 5.45 0.57 12.90
C ALA A 45 5.49 0.57 14.43
N TYR A 46 4.34 0.81 15.05
CA TYR A 46 4.17 0.77 16.50
C TYR A 46 2.73 0.43 16.90
N ALA A 47 2.57 -0.25 18.03
CA ALA A 47 1.27 -0.47 18.64
C ALA A 47 0.87 0.73 19.50
N ASP A 48 -0.33 1.28 19.27
CA ASP A 48 -0.89 2.34 20.09
C ASP A 48 -1.59 1.79 21.36
N ARG A 49 -1.85 2.69 22.32
CA ARG A 49 -2.54 2.32 23.58
C ARG A 49 -4.02 1.94 23.39
N ARG A 50 -4.58 2.12 22.18
CA ARG A 50 -5.97 1.80 21.85
C ARG A 50 -6.09 0.40 21.23
N GLY A 51 -4.99 -0.34 21.10
CA GLY A 51 -4.98 -1.67 20.50
C GLY A 51 -4.97 -1.62 18.97
N HIS A 52 -4.42 -0.56 18.37
CA HIS A 52 -4.18 -0.52 16.94
C HIS A 52 -2.68 -0.61 16.63
N LEU A 53 -2.35 -1.34 15.57
CA LEU A 53 -1.05 -1.24 14.93
C LEU A 53 -1.07 -0.08 13.94
N GLN A 54 -0.26 0.94 14.21
CA GLN A 54 0.03 2.03 13.29
C GLN A 54 1.23 1.59 12.44
N ILE A 55 1.09 1.63 11.12
CA ILE A 55 2.14 1.22 10.20
C ILE A 55 2.22 2.21 9.04
N ARG A 56 3.45 2.55 8.66
CA ARG A 56 3.79 3.29 7.46
C ARG A 56 4.73 2.47 6.60
N TYR A 57 4.37 2.24 5.34
CA TYR A 57 5.16 1.42 4.41
C TYR A 57 5.02 1.90 2.97
N ASP A 58 5.95 1.48 2.12
CA ASP A 58 5.90 1.69 0.69
C ASP A 58 4.94 0.67 0.03
N ALA A 59 3.78 1.16 -0.42
CA ALA A 59 2.74 0.36 -1.06
C ALA A 59 3.12 -0.19 -2.44
N SER A 60 4.19 0.31 -3.06
CA SER A 60 4.69 -0.26 -4.31
C SER A 60 5.43 -1.59 -4.10
N SER A 61 6.04 -1.75 -2.92
CA SER A 61 6.86 -2.89 -2.56
C SER A 61 6.05 -3.96 -1.81
N ILE A 62 5.35 -3.59 -0.74
CA ILE A 62 4.52 -4.51 0.07
C ILE A 62 3.07 -4.03 0.14
N GLY A 63 2.13 -4.95 0.32
CA GLY A 63 0.72 -4.61 0.50
C GLY A 63 0.23 -4.94 1.91
N ILE A 64 -0.95 -4.42 2.26
CA ILE A 64 -1.61 -4.73 3.54
C ILE A 64 -1.78 -6.25 3.76
N ARG A 65 -1.95 -7.04 2.69
CA ARG A 65 -2.04 -8.51 2.76
C ARG A 65 -0.79 -9.18 3.30
N ASP A 66 0.38 -8.66 2.95
CA ASP A 66 1.66 -9.20 3.43
C ASP A 66 1.81 -8.93 4.93
N ILE A 67 1.38 -7.74 5.38
CA ILE A 67 1.32 -7.38 6.80
C ILE A 67 0.31 -8.24 7.55
N GLU A 68 -0.88 -8.47 7.00
CA GLU A 68 -1.88 -9.36 7.60
C GLU A 68 -1.37 -10.78 7.80
N ARG A 69 -0.68 -11.34 6.80
CA ARG A 69 -0.08 -12.67 6.89
C ARG A 69 0.95 -12.75 8.02
N LEU A 70 1.82 -11.75 8.14
CA LEU A 70 2.83 -11.70 9.20
C LEU A 70 2.20 -11.61 10.60
N LEU A 71 1.11 -10.84 10.72
CA LEU A 71 0.33 -10.77 11.96
C LEU A 71 -0.31 -12.11 12.30
N ASP A 72 -0.88 -12.81 11.31
CA ASP A 72 -1.47 -14.14 11.48
C ASP A 72 -0.42 -15.18 11.91
N GLU A 73 0.75 -15.18 11.27
CA GLU A 73 1.89 -16.03 11.62
C GLU A 73 2.43 -15.74 13.03
N SER A 74 2.24 -14.52 13.53
CA SER A 74 2.61 -14.11 14.88
C SER A 74 1.50 -14.33 15.90
N GLY A 75 0.36 -14.90 15.51
CA GLY A 75 -0.78 -15.14 16.40
C GLY A 75 -1.55 -13.87 16.78
N VAL A 76 -1.36 -12.77 16.06
CA VAL A 76 -2.03 -11.48 16.31
C VAL A 76 -3.29 -11.37 15.46
N GLY A 77 -4.43 -11.57 16.11
CA GLY A 77 -5.75 -11.40 15.50
C GLY A 77 -6.09 -9.94 15.23
N ARG A 78 -6.94 -9.72 14.23
CA ARG A 78 -7.47 -8.40 13.85
C ARG A 78 -8.98 -8.34 14.07
N LEU A 79 -9.49 -7.16 14.35
CA LEU A 79 -10.94 -6.92 14.34
C LEU A 79 -11.51 -7.25 12.95
N SER A 80 -12.70 -7.83 12.87
CA SER A 80 -13.27 -8.34 11.60
C SER A 80 -14.71 -7.89 11.33
N ASN A 81 -15.13 -6.79 11.96
CA ASN A 81 -16.47 -6.23 11.75
C ASN A 81 -16.68 -5.75 10.29
N ALA A 82 -17.94 -5.58 9.88
CA ALA A 82 -18.31 -5.27 8.49
C ALA A 82 -17.63 -4.00 7.96
N TRP A 83 -17.56 -2.96 8.79
CA TRP A 83 -16.88 -1.71 8.44
C TRP A 83 -15.38 -1.92 8.18
N TRP A 84 -14.71 -2.64 9.08
CA TRP A 84 -13.30 -2.95 8.91
C TRP A 84 -13.05 -3.81 7.66
N ARG A 85 -13.91 -4.78 7.37
CA ARG A 85 -13.80 -5.59 6.15
C ARG A 85 -13.86 -4.74 4.89
N LEU A 86 -14.75 -3.74 4.84
CA LEU A 86 -14.84 -2.80 3.73
C LEU A 86 -13.58 -1.93 3.64
N LYS A 87 -13.15 -1.35 4.76
CA LYS A 87 -11.93 -0.52 4.84
C LYS A 87 -10.68 -1.30 4.41
N LEU A 88 -10.58 -2.56 4.80
CA LEU A 88 -9.50 -3.46 4.42
C LEU A 88 -9.54 -3.81 2.93
N ALA A 89 -10.73 -4.04 2.36
CA ALA A 89 -10.87 -4.23 0.91
C ALA A 89 -10.42 -2.99 0.13
N TRP A 90 -10.75 -1.80 0.62
CA TRP A 90 -10.27 -0.54 0.06
C TRP A 90 -8.74 -0.41 0.12
N TYR A 91 -8.11 -0.74 1.26
CA TYR A 91 -6.65 -0.74 1.36
C TYR A 91 -6.00 -1.65 0.35
N ARG A 92 -6.48 -2.88 0.21
CA ARG A 92 -5.97 -3.84 -0.80
C ARG A 92 -6.06 -3.28 -2.22
N PHE A 93 -7.20 -2.68 -2.56
CA PHE A 93 -7.39 -2.05 -3.86
C PHE A 93 -6.39 -0.91 -4.12
N VAL A 94 -6.17 -0.02 -3.14
CA VAL A 94 -5.21 1.09 -3.28
C VAL A 94 -3.77 0.59 -3.38
N ASP A 95 -3.41 -0.41 -2.58
CA ASP A 95 -2.06 -0.97 -2.58
C ASP A 95 -1.77 -1.70 -3.91
N ASP A 96 -2.72 -2.49 -4.41
CA ASP A 96 -2.60 -3.15 -5.72
C ASP A 96 -2.50 -2.12 -6.86
N ASN A 97 -3.24 -1.00 -6.77
CA ASN A 97 -3.11 0.10 -7.72
C ASN A 97 -1.74 0.77 -7.67
N ALA A 98 -1.17 1.02 -6.48
CA ALA A 98 0.17 1.57 -6.33
C ALA A 98 1.23 0.66 -6.98
N ARG A 99 1.16 -0.64 -6.70
CA ARG A 99 2.05 -1.64 -7.31
C ARG A 99 1.90 -1.71 -8.83
N SER A 100 0.68 -1.74 -9.35
CA SER A 100 0.44 -1.75 -10.80
C SER A 100 0.91 -0.46 -11.51
N SER A 101 0.90 0.68 -10.81
CA SER A 101 1.34 1.96 -11.35
C SER A 101 2.86 2.03 -11.50
N VAL A 102 3.63 1.33 -10.66
CA VAL A 102 5.09 1.20 -10.83
C VAL A 102 5.44 0.33 -12.04
N HIS A 103 4.66 -0.72 -12.31
CA HIS A 103 4.88 -1.58 -13.47
C HIS A 103 4.30 -1.03 -14.77
N SER A 104 3.44 -0.01 -14.70
CA SER A 104 2.91 0.66 -15.87
C SER A 104 3.99 1.55 -16.48
N THR A 105 4.75 1.02 -17.45
CA THR A 105 5.74 1.76 -18.27
C THR A 105 5.10 2.83 -19.17
N GLY A 106 3.86 3.26 -18.90
CA GLY A 106 3.09 4.09 -19.82
C GLY A 106 1.88 4.73 -19.18
N GLY A 107 2.10 5.79 -18.41
CA GLY A 107 1.07 6.82 -18.23
C GLY A 107 1.05 7.70 -19.47
N ALA A 108 -0.01 7.56 -20.27
CA ALA A 108 -0.44 8.40 -21.40
C ALA A 108 0.52 9.55 -21.79
N CYS A 109 1.56 9.24 -22.57
CA CYS A 109 2.33 10.25 -23.29
C CYS A 109 1.51 10.75 -24.49
N CYS A 110 0.34 11.33 -24.22
CA CYS A 110 -0.49 12.15 -25.10
C CYS A 110 -1.80 12.40 -24.37
N ASN A 111 -2.00 13.63 -23.88
CA ASN A 111 -3.32 14.17 -23.52
C ASN A 111 -4.17 14.42 -24.79
N ARG A 112 -4.09 13.52 -25.78
CA ARG A 112 -4.80 13.60 -27.05
C ARG A 112 -5.99 12.66 -26.95
N PRO A 113 -7.19 13.17 -26.65
CA PRO A 113 -8.39 12.35 -26.79
C PRO A 113 -8.45 11.81 -28.23
N PRO A 114 -8.93 10.57 -28.44
CA PRO A 114 -9.13 10.05 -29.80
C PRO A 114 -10.04 11.02 -30.54
N THR A 115 -9.57 11.57 -31.65
CA THR A 115 -10.37 12.43 -32.51
C THR A 115 -11.47 11.56 -33.15
N PRO A 116 -12.76 11.87 -32.97
CA PRO A 116 -13.86 11.02 -33.46
C PRO A 116 -14.02 11.02 -34.99
N TRP A 117 -13.11 11.67 -35.72
CA TRP A 117 -13.17 11.85 -37.17
C TRP A 117 -11.81 11.56 -37.82
N SER A 118 -11.33 10.33 -37.70
CA SER A 118 -10.37 9.80 -38.67
C SER A 118 -11.17 9.02 -39.71
N GLY A 119 -11.85 9.78 -40.57
CA GLY A 119 -12.42 9.23 -41.79
C GLY A 119 -11.28 8.69 -42.64
N ASP A 120 -11.25 7.36 -42.76
CA ASP A 120 -10.52 6.64 -43.77
C ASP A 120 -11.09 7.06 -45.14
N HIS A 121 -10.53 8.12 -45.73
CA HIS A 121 -10.73 8.43 -47.13
C HIS A 121 -9.50 7.97 -47.89
N ASP A 122 -9.44 6.65 -48.07
CA ASP A 122 -8.80 6.04 -49.23
C ASP A 122 -9.51 6.57 -50.49
N VAL A 123 -8.88 7.53 -51.16
CA VAL A 123 -9.21 7.87 -52.55
C VAL A 123 -7.93 7.78 -53.36
N GLY A 124 -7.64 6.55 -53.79
CA GLY A 124 -6.86 6.36 -54.99
C GLY A 124 -7.53 7.04 -56.19
N ARG A 125 -6.76 7.84 -56.93
CA ARG A 125 -6.95 8.00 -58.37
C ARG A 125 -5.64 8.49 -59.02
N LYS A 126 -5.09 7.62 -59.88
CA LYS A 126 -4.16 7.93 -60.99
C LYS A 126 -4.70 9.13 -61.77
N GLU A 127 -3.91 10.06 -62.28
CA GLU A 127 -2.94 9.94 -63.38
C GLU A 127 -2.29 11.30 -63.61
#